data_AF-A0A928FH53-F1
#
_entry.id   AF-A0A928FH53-F1
#
_cell.length_a   1.000
_cell.length_b   1.000
_cell.length_c   1.000
_cell.angle_alpha   90.00
_cell.angle_beta   90.00
_cell.angle_gamma   90.00
#
_symmetry.space_group_name_H-M   'P 1'
#
loop_
_entity.id
_entity.type
_entity.pdbx_description
1 polymer ?
#
loop_
_entity_poly.entity_id
_entity_poly.type
_entity_poly.pdbx_seq_one_letter_code
_entity_poly.pdbx_strand_id
1 'polypeptide(L)' 'MFKVKKTEHTNKTFRMPTELIQKLEVLAQSKNVSLNNLVIQCCEYALENIDNTDSNK' A
#
# COMPACT_ATOMS: atom_id res chain seq x y z
N MET A 1 -2.07 -26.46 17.86
CA MET A 1 -2.95 -25.35 18.32
C MET A 1 -3.11 -24.37 17.16
N PHE A 2 -4.32 -24.17 16.66
CA PHE A 2 -4.62 -23.19 15.60
C PHE A 2 -4.47 -21.77 16.17
N LYS A 3 -3.44 -21.04 15.76
CA LYS A 3 -3.26 -19.62 16.11
C LYS A 3 -3.86 -18.78 15.00
N VAL A 4 -5.05 -18.24 15.22
CA VAL A 4 -5.66 -17.24 14.33
C VAL A 4 -4.83 -15.96 14.43
N LYS A 5 -4.07 -15.63 13.37
CA LYS A 5 -3.48 -14.29 13.23
C LYS A 5 -4.60 -13.35 12.80
N LYS A 6 -5.01 -12.44 13.69
CA LYS A 6 -5.88 -11.32 13.31
C LYS A 6 -4.98 -10.22 12.77
N THR A 7 -5.08 -9.94 11.48
CA THR A 7 -4.42 -8.76 10.92
C THR A 7 -5.21 -7.54 11.40
N GLU A 8 -4.63 -6.78 12.32
CA GLU A 8 -5.23 -5.55 12.82
C GLU A 8 -5.00 -4.44 11.78
N HIS A 9 -6.08 -3.90 11.23
CA HIS A 9 -6.03 -2.77 10.32
C HIS A 9 -6.36 -1.49 11.09
N THR A 10 -5.47 -0.50 11.03
CA THR A 10 -5.73 0.84 11.59
C THR A 10 -6.02 1.80 10.46
N ASN A 11 -7.11 2.57 10.56
CA ASN A 11 -7.40 3.62 9.60
C ASN A 11 -6.40 4.78 9.78
N LYS A 12 -5.72 5.18 8.71
CA LYS A 12 -4.84 6.34 8.67
C LYS A 12 -5.16 7.20 7.45
N THR A 13 -5.23 8.51 7.65
CA THR A 13 -5.50 9.48 6.57
C THR A 13 -4.20 10.12 6.11
N PHE A 14 -3.89 9.98 4.82
CA PHE A 14 -2.75 10.64 4.17
C PHE A 14 -3.25 11.65 3.15
N ARG A 15 -2.49 12.74 2.97
CA ARG A 15 -2.72 13.68 1.86
C ARG A 15 -1.83 13.29 0.70
N MET A 16 -2.43 13.01 -0.45
CA MET A 16 -1.73 12.66 -1.68
C MET A 16 -2.07 13.68 -2.78
N PRO A 17 -1.20 13.89 -3.76
CA PRO A 17 -1.51 14.72 -4.93
C PRO A 17 -2.73 14.17 -5.68
N THR A 18 -3.62 15.06 -6.12
CA THR A 18 -4.87 14.69 -6.82
C THR A 18 -4.60 13.84 -8.06
N GLU A 19 -3.57 14.17 -8.83
CA GLU A 19 -3.18 13.41 -10.02
C GLU A 19 -2.76 11.97 -9.69
N LEU A 20 -2.12 11.75 -8.53
CA LEU A 20 -1.71 10.43 -8.10
C LEU A 20 -2.92 9.58 -7.72
N ILE A 21 -3.87 10.16 -6.97
CA ILE A 21 -5.12 9.47 -6.60
C ILE A 21 -5.88 9.06 -7.86
N GLN A 22 -6.05 9.96 -8.83
CA GLN A 22 -6.74 9.64 -10.09
C GLN A 22 -6.09 8.48 -10.85
N LYS A 23 -4.75 8.45 -10.93
CA LYS A 23 -4.02 7.34 -11.56
C LYS A 23 -4.24 6.02 -10.82
N LEU A 24 -4.21 6.05 -9.49
CA LEU A 24 -4.45 4.86 -8.66
C LEU A 24 -5.90 4.37 -8.77
N GLU A 25 -6.88 5.27 -8.85
CA GLU A 25 -8.29 4.89 -9.03
C GLU A 25 -8.54 4.23 -10.39
N VAL A 26 -7.99 4.79 -11.47
CA VAL A 26 -8.10 4.18 -12.81
C VAL A 26 -7.43 2.81 -12.86
N LEU A 27 -6.25 2.67 -12.24
CA LEU A 27 -5.57 1.38 -12.11
C LEU A 27 -6.38 0.37 -11.29
N ALA A 28 -6.93 0.80 -10.15
CA ALA A 28 -7.74 -0.03 -9.28
C ALA A 28 -9.00 -0.54 -10.01
N GLN A 29 -9.68 0.34 -10.76
CA GLN A 29 -10.81 -0.02 -11.60
C GLN A 29 -10.43 -1.01 -12.69
N SER A 30 -9.33 -0.75 -13.41
CA SER A 30 -8.84 -1.62 -14.49
C SER A 30 -8.47 -3.02 -13.98
N LYS A 31 -7.93 -3.12 -12.76
CA LYS A 31 -7.53 -4.37 -12.12
C LYS A 31 -8.63 -5.00 -11.25
N ASN A 32 -9.80 -4.37 -11.16
CA ASN A 32 -10.92 -4.80 -10.34
C ASN A 32 -10.55 -5.02 -8.86
N VAL A 33 -9.70 -4.14 -8.31
CA VAL A 33 -9.26 -4.16 -6.91
C VAL A 33 -9.70 -2.89 -6.19
N SER A 34 -9.83 -2.94 -4.86
CA SER A 34 -10.09 -1.74 -4.08
C SER A 34 -8.86 -0.85 -4.02
N LEU A 35 -9.07 0.48 -3.99
CA LEU A 35 -7.98 1.45 -3.87
C LEU A 35 -7.12 1.17 -2.63
N ASN A 36 -7.75 0.80 -1.52
CA ASN A 36 -7.03 0.44 -0.29
C ASN A 36 -6.12 -0.78 -0.50
N ASN A 37 -6.61 -1.84 -1.15
CA ASN A 37 -5.82 -3.04 -1.42
C ASN A 37 -4.67 -2.76 -2.40
N LEU A 38 -4.89 -1.87 -3.38
CA LEU A 38 -3.84 -1.42 -4.29
C LEU A 38 -2.77 -0.63 -3.53
N VAL A 39 -3.17 0.33 -2.70
CA VAL A 39 -2.25 1.16 -1.91
C VAL A 39 -1.40 0.32 -0.97
N ILE A 40 -1.99 -0.68 -0.28
CA ILE A 40 -1.24 -1.59 0.59
C ILE A 40 -0.15 -2.32 -0.21
N GLN A 41 -0.50 -2.93 -1.35
CA GLN A 41 0.47 -3.63 -2.18
C GLN A 41 1.56 -2.70 -2.74
N CYS A 42 1.20 -1.48 -3.14
CA CYS A 42 2.18 -0.49 -3.57
C CYS A 42 3.15 -0.14 -2.44
N CYS A 43 2.66 0.02 -1.21
CA CYS A 43 3.50 0.29 -0.04
C CYS A 43 4.38 -0.91 0.31
N GLU A 44 3.84 -2.13 0.33
CA GLU A 44 4.61 -3.35 0.61
C GLU A 44 5.71 -3.57 -0.44
N TYR A 45 5.37 -3.42 -1.72
CA TYR A 45 6.33 -3.48 -2.81
C TYR A 45 7.40 -2.41 -2.67
N ALA A 46 7.02 -1.15 -2.41
CA ALA A 46 7.98 -0.08 -2.20
C ALA A 46 8.88 -0.34 -1.00
N LEU A 47 8.38 -0.89 0.10
CA LEU A 47 9.18 -1.23 1.28
C LEU A 47 10.14 -2.39 1.02
N GLU A 48 9.73 -3.39 0.24
CA GLU A 48 10.57 -4.53 -0.13
C GLU A 48 11.63 -4.15 -1.18
N ASN A 49 11.31 -3.20 -2.05
CA ASN A 49 12.17 -2.71 -3.14
C ASN A 49 12.90 -1.41 -2.80
N ILE A 50 12.72 -0.85 -1.59
CA ILE A 50 13.66 0.09 -1.00
C ILE A 50 14.90 -0.75 -0.69
N ASP A 51 15.78 -0.80 -1.68
CA ASP A 51 17.16 -1.26 -1.52
C ASP A 51 17.69 -0.62 -0.22
N ASN A 52 18.31 -1.41 0.67
CA ASN A 52 18.82 -0.99 1.98
C ASN A 52 20.02 -0.03 1.86
N THR A 53 19.92 0.98 1.00
CA THR A 53 20.91 2.02 0.76
C THR A 53 20.90 3.10 1.85
N ASP A 54 20.29 2.83 3.01
CA ASP A 54 20.39 3.69 4.20
C ASP A 54 20.74 2.93 5.49
N SER A 55 21.28 1.70 5.42
CA SER A 55 21.88 1.02 6.59
C SER A 55 23.27 1.57 6.99
N ASN A 56 23.62 2.81 6.63
CA ASN A 56 24.79 3.46 7.23
C ASN A 56 24.68 4.99 7.23
N LYS A 57 24.01 5.55 8.23
CA LYS A 57 24.50 6.75 8.94
C LYS A 57 24.01 6.83 10.38
#